data_AF-A0AA92TDM6-F1
#
_entry.id   AF-A0AA92TDM6-F1
#
_cell.length_a   1.000
_cell.length_b   1.000
_cell.length_c   1.000
_cell.angle_alpha   90.00
_cell.angle_beta   90.00
_cell.angle_gamma   90.00
#
_symmetry.space_group_name_H-M   'P 1'
#
loop_
_entity.id
_entity.type
_entity.pdbx_description
1 polymer ?
#
loop_
_entity_poly.entity_id
_entity_poly.type
_entity_poly.pdbx_seq_one_letter_code
_entity_poly.pdbx_strand_id
1 'polypeptide(L)'
;MKDYFKVHLGKVILFLSIVFILIGIVICHDDLCLWEKNGNVVAGFATLASVYFLYITLNHQDCSFKQERFEITFFNLLENRKNIVEGVWLKCEDLEGTTFKLKTYSGEEVWKRACRELMCIKDSFSKSKYLGKMDDNLMFKEISDALDCPIDLIDNAVKYCCCKRANYTYNINADDYMKVRQSRNKTAKMRLYYEFFVQHKFFYNESYLRFMRMLFS
;
A
#
# COMPACT_ATOMS: atom_id res chain seq x y z
N MET A 1 -34.17 -39.39 11.68
CA MET A 1 -34.22 -39.20 10.20
C MET A 1 -33.22 -38.15 9.71
N LYS A 2 -33.10 -36.97 10.34
CA LYS A 2 -32.13 -35.92 9.95
C LYS A 2 -30.65 -36.35 10.00
N ASP A 3 -30.24 -37.10 11.02
CA ASP A 3 -28.82 -37.52 11.15
C ASP A 3 -28.43 -38.64 10.18
N TYR A 4 -29.38 -39.51 9.86
CA TYR A 4 -29.18 -40.58 8.89
C TYR A 4 -28.94 -40.02 7.47
N PHE A 5 -29.67 -38.96 7.12
CA PHE A 5 -29.53 -38.29 5.83
C PHE A 5 -28.21 -37.52 5.72
N LYS A 6 -27.77 -36.85 6.80
CA LYS A 6 -26.48 -36.14 6.86
C LYS A 6 -25.27 -37.07 6.72
N VAL A 7 -25.28 -38.20 7.41
CA VAL A 7 -24.16 -39.15 7.35
C VAL A 7 -24.07 -39.81 5.97
N HIS A 8 -25.20 -40.13 5.34
CA HIS A 8 -25.21 -40.71 3.99
C HIS A 8 -24.85 -39.68 2.91
N LEU A 9 -25.32 -38.44 3.01
CA LEU A 9 -24.96 -37.38 2.05
C LEU A 9 -23.45 -37.07 2.10
N GLY A 10 -22.85 -37.01 3.29
CA GLY A 10 -21.41 -36.80 3.45
C GLY A 10 -20.58 -37.95 2.85
N LYS A 11 -21.03 -39.20 3.02
CA LYS A 11 -20.40 -40.37 2.40
C LYS A 11 -20.52 -40.38 0.88
N VAL A 12 -21.67 -39.96 0.35
CA VAL A 12 -21.90 -39.83 -1.12
C VAL A 12 -20.98 -38.77 -1.72
N ILE A 13 -20.83 -37.61 -1.07
CA ILE A 13 -19.94 -36.54 -1.56
C ILE A 13 -18.47 -36.98 -1.50
N LEU A 14 -18.04 -37.63 -0.42
CA LEU A 14 -16.67 -38.14 -0.29
C LEU A 14 -16.37 -39.24 -1.33
N PHE A 15 -17.32 -40.14 -1.58
CA PHE A 15 -17.21 -41.15 -2.63
C PHE A 15 -17.11 -40.52 -4.02
N LEU A 16 -17.95 -39.53 -4.34
CA LEU A 16 -17.89 -38.81 -5.61
C LEU A 16 -16.54 -38.12 -5.79
N SER A 17 -16.02 -37.43 -4.77
CA SER A 17 -14.71 -36.77 -4.80
C SER A 17 -13.57 -37.75 -5.13
N ILE A 18 -13.58 -38.95 -4.55
CA ILE A 18 -12.56 -39.99 -4.82
C ILE A 18 -12.68 -40.52 -6.25
N VAL A 19 -13.90 -40.79 -6.72
CA VAL A 19 -14.15 -41.26 -8.10
C VAL A 19 -13.68 -40.21 -9.11
N PHE A 20 -13.94 -38.93 -8.86
CA PHE A 20 -13.47 -37.86 -9.74
C PHE A 20 -11.96 -37.68 -9.74
N ILE A 21 -11.29 -37.78 -8.58
CA ILE A 21 -9.81 -37.76 -8.50
C ILE A 21 -9.22 -38.91 -9.33
N LEU A 22 -9.78 -40.11 -9.23
CA LEU A 22 -9.35 -41.26 -10.04
C LEU A 22 -9.56 -41.02 -11.53
N ILE A 23 -10.69 -40.45 -11.94
CA ILE A 23 -10.95 -40.06 -13.35
C ILE A 23 -9.94 -39.00 -13.81
N GLY A 24 -9.61 -38.02 -12.96
CA GLY A 24 -8.61 -36.99 -13.25
C GLY A 24 -7.21 -37.57 -13.47
N ILE A 25 -6.82 -38.56 -12.66
CA ILE A 25 -5.54 -39.28 -12.79
C ILE A 25 -5.52 -40.12 -14.08
N VAL A 26 -6.62 -40.79 -14.42
CA VAL A 26 -6.73 -41.57 -15.67
C VAL A 26 -6.66 -40.68 -16.91
N ILE A 27 -7.28 -39.51 -16.90
CA ILE A 27 -7.28 -38.58 -18.04
C ILE A 27 -5.92 -37.86 -18.20
N CYS A 28 -5.22 -37.58 -17.11
CA CYS A 28 -4.01 -36.74 -17.12
C CYS A 28 -2.70 -37.53 -17.04
N HIS A 29 -2.74 -38.83 -17.32
CA HIS A 29 -1.73 -39.84 -16.97
C HIS A 29 -0.25 -39.38 -17.10
N ASP A 30 0.13 -38.65 -18.15
CA ASP A 30 1.54 -38.21 -18.35
C ASP A 30 1.73 -36.80 -18.97
N ASP A 31 0.67 -35.98 -19.09
CA ASP A 31 0.79 -34.64 -19.71
C ASP A 31 0.09 -33.56 -18.86
N LEU A 32 0.89 -32.79 -18.09
CA LEU A 32 0.44 -31.63 -17.31
C LEU A 32 -0.23 -30.55 -18.19
N CYS A 33 0.08 -30.49 -19.49
CA CYS A 33 -0.51 -29.55 -20.45
C CYS A 33 -1.96 -29.87 -20.86
N LEU A 34 -2.51 -31.05 -20.51
CA LEU A 34 -3.93 -31.37 -20.75
C LEU A 34 -4.88 -30.69 -19.75
N TRP A 35 -4.38 -30.21 -18.60
CA TRP A 35 -5.17 -29.49 -17.61
C TRP A 35 -5.68 -28.14 -18.13
N GLU A 36 -4.88 -27.43 -18.94
CA GLU A 36 -5.29 -26.15 -19.54
C GLU A 36 -6.39 -26.32 -20.58
N LYS A 37 -6.39 -27.42 -21.35
CA LYS A 37 -7.42 -27.71 -22.36
C LYS A 37 -8.76 -28.12 -21.76
N ASN A 38 -8.75 -28.68 -20.54
CA ASN A 38 -9.92 -29.19 -19.83
C ASN A 38 -10.36 -28.28 -18.66
N GLY A 39 -10.22 -26.95 -18.81
CA GLY A 39 -10.57 -25.98 -17.77
C GLY A 39 -11.99 -26.11 -17.17
N ASN A 40 -12.95 -26.61 -17.94
CA ASN A 40 -14.30 -26.93 -17.44
C ASN A 40 -14.32 -28.07 -16.41
N VAL A 41 -13.42 -29.04 -16.54
CA VAL A 41 -13.28 -30.16 -15.59
C VAL A 41 -12.68 -29.64 -14.29
N VAL A 42 -11.66 -28.79 -14.37
CA VAL A 42 -11.03 -28.13 -13.20
C VAL A 42 -12.02 -27.22 -12.47
N ALA A 43 -12.86 -26.49 -13.20
CA ALA A 43 -13.94 -25.70 -12.62
C ALA A 43 -15.01 -26.59 -11.95
N GLY A 44 -15.30 -27.76 -12.51
CA GLY A 44 -16.13 -28.80 -11.88
C GLY A 44 -15.56 -29.30 -10.55
N PHE A 45 -14.24 -29.51 -10.48
CA PHE A 45 -13.55 -29.86 -9.23
C PHE A 45 -13.63 -28.75 -8.18
N ALA A 46 -13.37 -27.50 -8.57
CA ALA A 46 -13.43 -26.35 -7.67
C ALA A 46 -14.84 -26.17 -7.09
N THR A 47 -15.88 -26.29 -7.92
CA THR A 47 -17.27 -26.15 -7.48
C THR A 47 -17.71 -27.27 -6.54
N LEU A 48 -17.34 -28.53 -6.80
CA LEU A 48 -17.63 -29.63 -5.89
C LEU A 48 -16.88 -29.51 -4.55
N ALA A 49 -15.61 -29.07 -4.58
CA ALA A 49 -14.87 -28.77 -3.36
C ALA A 49 -15.53 -27.65 -2.55
N SER A 50 -15.97 -26.57 -3.22
CA SER A 50 -16.72 -25.48 -2.57
C SER A 50 -18.02 -25.96 -1.94
N VAL A 51 -18.78 -26.84 -2.61
CA VAL A 51 -20.01 -27.44 -2.06
C VAL A 51 -19.71 -28.35 -0.85
N TYR A 52 -18.61 -29.11 -0.89
CA TYR A 52 -18.18 -29.93 0.24
C TYR A 52 -17.75 -29.10 1.45
N PHE A 53 -16.96 -28.03 1.23
CA PHE A 53 -16.61 -27.09 2.30
C PHE A 53 -17.85 -26.42 2.87
N LEU A 54 -18.78 -25.96 2.02
CA LEU A 54 -20.04 -25.37 2.45
C LEU A 54 -20.87 -26.37 3.27
N TYR A 55 -20.92 -27.64 2.88
CA TYR A 55 -21.59 -28.70 3.62
C TYR A 55 -20.96 -28.93 5.00
N ILE A 56 -19.63 -28.97 5.09
CA ILE A 56 -18.92 -29.04 6.38
C ILE A 56 -19.26 -27.82 7.25
N THR A 57 -19.21 -26.62 6.69
CA THR A 57 -19.51 -25.36 7.40
C THR A 57 -20.94 -25.34 7.91
N LEU A 58 -21.92 -25.74 7.09
CA LEU A 58 -23.33 -25.84 7.47
C LEU A 58 -23.57 -26.93 8.54
N ASN A 59 -22.82 -28.03 8.51
CA ASN A 59 -22.99 -29.11 9.46
C ASN A 59 -22.23 -28.90 10.79
N HIS A 60 -21.27 -27.98 10.85
CA HIS A 60 -20.58 -27.54 12.07
C HIS A 60 -21.27 -26.36 12.79
N GLN A 61 -22.47 -25.95 12.36
CA GLN A 61 -23.20 -24.81 12.94
C GLN A 61 -23.60 -24.96 14.43
N ASP A 62 -23.40 -26.12 15.06
CA ASP A 62 -23.56 -26.27 16.52
C ASP A 62 -22.39 -25.64 17.32
N CYS A 63 -21.37 -25.08 16.67
CA CYS A 63 -20.30 -24.29 17.30
C CYS A 63 -20.61 -22.77 17.37
N SER A 64 -21.88 -22.41 17.16
CA SER A 64 -22.44 -21.07 16.92
C SER A 64 -21.94 -19.93 17.82
N PHE A 65 -21.59 -20.15 19.09
CA PHE A 65 -21.17 -19.04 19.97
C PHE A 65 -19.73 -18.56 19.76
N LYS A 66 -18.79 -19.42 19.34
CA LYS A 66 -17.38 -19.01 19.18
C LYS A 66 -17.10 -18.39 17.82
N GLN A 67 -17.76 -18.89 16.78
CA GLN A 67 -17.59 -18.38 15.42
C GLN A 67 -18.27 -17.03 15.21
N GLU A 68 -19.48 -16.82 15.75
CA GLU A 68 -20.16 -15.53 15.70
C GLU A 68 -19.36 -14.43 16.45
N ARG A 69 -18.78 -14.78 17.60
CA ARG A 69 -17.88 -13.88 18.35
C ARG A 69 -16.59 -13.58 17.59
N PHE A 70 -16.06 -14.55 16.85
CA PHE A 70 -14.89 -14.35 16.00
C PHE A 70 -15.22 -13.46 14.80
N GLU A 71 -16.35 -13.69 14.13
CA GLU A 71 -16.81 -12.87 13.00
C GLU A 71 -17.08 -11.43 13.44
N ILE A 72 -17.80 -11.21 14.55
CA ILE A 72 -18.00 -9.87 15.12
C ILE A 72 -16.66 -9.22 15.48
N THR A 73 -15.73 -9.96 16.10
CA THR A 73 -14.40 -9.42 16.43
C THR A 73 -13.60 -9.08 15.17
N PHE A 74 -13.67 -9.92 14.14
CA PHE A 74 -13.00 -9.72 12.87
C PHE A 74 -13.56 -8.52 12.11
N PHE A 75 -14.88 -8.38 12.02
CA PHE A 75 -15.53 -7.22 11.41
C PHE A 75 -15.28 -5.94 12.20
N ASN A 76 -15.29 -5.98 13.53
CA ASN A 76 -14.91 -4.83 14.36
C ASN A 76 -13.44 -4.43 14.17
N LEU A 77 -12.54 -5.40 13.99
CA LEU A 77 -11.13 -5.12 13.69
C LEU A 77 -10.96 -4.54 12.28
N LEU A 78 -11.73 -5.01 11.29
CA LEU A 78 -11.75 -4.45 9.95
C LEU A 78 -12.35 -3.05 9.92
N GLU A 79 -13.41 -2.80 10.67
CA GLU A 79 -14.05 -1.49 10.79
C GLU A 79 -13.15 -0.51 11.55
N ASN A 80 -12.49 -0.94 12.63
CA ASN A 80 -11.44 -0.15 13.28
C ASN A 80 -10.27 0.14 12.33
N ARG A 81 -9.81 -0.85 11.55
CA ARG A 81 -8.78 -0.62 10.53
C ARG A 81 -9.26 0.39 9.48
N LYS A 82 -10.50 0.28 9.00
CA LYS A 82 -11.10 1.20 8.03
C LYS A 82 -11.19 2.61 8.61
N ASN A 83 -11.70 2.76 9.83
CA ASN A 83 -11.80 4.04 10.53
C ASN A 83 -10.43 4.67 10.79
N ILE A 84 -9.41 3.86 11.10
CA ILE A 84 -8.03 4.34 11.24
C ILE A 84 -7.49 4.81 9.89
N VAL A 85 -7.68 4.04 8.81
CA VAL A 85 -7.19 4.40 7.47
C VAL A 85 -7.92 5.64 6.93
N GLU A 86 -9.24 5.72 7.06
CA GLU A 86 -10.06 6.84 6.60
C GLU A 86 -9.88 8.09 7.47
N GLY A 87 -9.57 7.93 8.76
CA GLY A 87 -9.24 9.03 9.68
C GLY A 87 -7.83 9.59 9.51
N VAL A 88 -6.97 8.93 8.74
CA VAL A 88 -5.64 9.41 8.40
C VAL A 88 -5.74 10.39 7.24
N TRP A 89 -5.20 11.58 7.46
CA TRP A 89 -5.08 12.62 6.45
C TRP A 89 -3.68 13.22 6.44
N LEU A 90 -3.28 13.66 5.25
CA LEU A 90 -2.01 14.33 4.98
C LEU A 90 -2.30 15.58 4.17
N LYS A 91 -1.83 16.72 4.66
CA LYS A 91 -1.77 17.93 3.84
C LYS A 91 -0.39 18.02 3.21
N CYS A 92 -0.29 18.24 1.91
CA CYS A 92 1.00 18.49 1.27
C CYS A 92 0.81 19.30 -0.02
N GLU A 93 1.90 19.84 -0.53
CA GLU A 93 1.89 20.68 -1.71
C GLU A 93 2.11 19.88 -2.98
N ASP A 94 1.27 20.10 -3.96
CA ASP A 94 1.30 19.39 -5.24
C ASP A 94 1.57 20.37 -6.37
N LEU A 95 2.47 19.99 -7.28
CA LEU A 95 2.69 20.75 -8.50
C LEU A 95 1.47 20.63 -9.42
N GLU A 96 0.79 21.74 -9.65
CA GLU A 96 -0.29 21.90 -10.63
C GLU A 96 0.11 22.98 -11.64
N GLY A 97 0.49 22.53 -12.85
CA GLY A 97 1.03 23.43 -13.87
C GLY A 97 2.30 24.11 -13.37
N THR A 98 2.25 25.43 -13.22
CA THR A 98 3.37 26.27 -12.78
C THR A 98 3.30 26.70 -11.31
N THR A 99 2.45 26.06 -10.49
CA THR A 99 2.27 26.42 -9.08
C THR A 99 2.19 25.19 -8.18
N PHE A 100 2.66 25.31 -6.95
CA PHE A 100 2.42 24.33 -5.90
C PHE A 100 1.15 24.71 -5.13
N LYS A 101 0.18 23.79 -5.07
CA LYS A 101 -1.08 24.00 -4.35
C LYS A 101 -1.19 23.02 -3.19
N LEU A 102 -1.64 23.54 -2.04
CA LEU A 102 -1.90 22.73 -0.87
C LEU A 102 -3.13 21.84 -1.10
N LYS A 103 -2.95 20.53 -0.94
CA LYS A 103 -4.02 19.53 -1.03
C LYS A 103 -4.09 18.70 0.24
N THR A 104 -5.29 18.20 0.54
CA THR A 104 -5.51 17.23 1.62
C THR A 104 -5.79 15.87 1.00
N TYR A 105 -5.02 14.87 1.43
CA TYR A 105 -5.16 13.47 1.06
C TYR A 105 -5.68 12.69 2.26
N SER A 106 -6.48 11.66 2.01
CA SER A 106 -6.99 10.76 3.04
C SER A 106 -6.95 9.30 2.57
N GLY A 107 -7.08 8.36 3.51
CA GLY A 107 -7.11 6.93 3.17
C GLY A 107 -5.78 6.42 2.63
N GLU A 108 -5.86 5.55 1.61
CA GLU A 108 -4.69 4.87 1.04
C GLU A 108 -3.71 5.82 0.31
N GLU A 109 -4.19 6.96 -0.18
CA GLU A 109 -3.36 7.94 -0.89
C GLU A 109 -2.36 8.64 0.02
N VAL A 110 -2.62 8.69 1.33
CA VAL A 110 -1.72 9.33 2.30
C VAL A 110 -0.34 8.70 2.29
N TRP A 111 -0.25 7.38 2.19
CA TRP A 111 1.04 6.68 2.17
C TRP A 111 1.86 7.04 0.93
N LYS A 112 1.22 6.99 -0.25
CA LYS A 112 1.87 7.34 -1.52
C LYS A 112 2.42 8.76 -1.48
N ARG A 113 1.67 9.68 -0.89
CA ARG A 113 2.03 11.10 -0.77
C ARG A 113 3.14 11.32 0.25
N ALA A 114 3.08 10.66 1.41
CA ALA A 114 4.17 10.70 2.39
C ALA A 114 5.49 10.16 1.80
N CYS A 115 5.44 9.06 1.05
CA CYS A 115 6.62 8.54 0.35
C CYS A 115 7.16 9.53 -0.67
N ARG A 116 6.30 10.21 -1.43
CA ARG A 116 6.70 11.22 -2.41
C ARG A 116 7.42 12.39 -1.76
N GLU A 117 6.88 12.94 -0.68
CA GLU A 117 7.51 14.04 0.08
C GLU A 117 8.89 13.62 0.61
N LEU A 118 8.99 12.44 1.21
CA LEU A 118 10.27 11.88 1.68
C LEU A 118 11.28 11.70 0.54
N MET A 119 10.81 11.29 -0.66
CA MET A 119 11.66 11.22 -1.84
C MET A 119 12.14 12.60 -2.27
N CYS A 120 11.29 13.63 -2.26
CA CYS A 120 11.69 15.00 -2.61
C CYS A 120 12.76 15.55 -1.64
N ILE A 121 12.60 15.29 -0.33
CA ILE A 121 13.60 15.61 0.69
C ILE A 121 14.92 14.89 0.40
N LYS A 122 14.86 13.56 0.25
CA LYS A 122 16.04 12.73 -0.05
C LYS A 122 16.76 13.20 -1.32
N ASP A 123 16.00 13.45 -2.38
CA ASP A 123 16.53 13.87 -3.68
C ASP A 123 17.18 15.24 -3.60
N SER A 124 16.67 16.15 -2.75
CA SER A 124 17.32 17.44 -2.47
C SER A 124 18.75 17.24 -1.94
N PHE A 125 18.93 16.33 -0.97
CA PHE A 125 20.26 16.02 -0.41
C PHE A 125 21.15 15.18 -1.36
N SER A 126 20.58 14.58 -2.41
CA SER A 126 21.33 13.78 -3.39
C SER A 126 22.06 14.61 -4.45
N LYS A 127 21.65 15.88 -4.63
CA LYS A 127 22.26 16.78 -5.63
C LYS A 127 23.72 17.07 -5.27
N SER A 128 24.51 17.49 -6.25
CA SER A 128 25.94 17.81 -6.06
C SER A 128 26.19 19.10 -5.27
N LYS A 129 25.18 19.98 -5.19
CA LYS A 129 25.19 21.23 -4.43
C LYS A 129 23.79 21.52 -3.88
N TYR A 130 23.73 22.36 -2.85
CA TYR A 130 22.46 22.87 -2.34
C TYR A 130 21.75 23.70 -3.41
N LEU A 131 20.45 23.46 -3.62
CA LEU A 131 19.67 24.07 -4.69
C LEU A 131 19.00 25.40 -4.32
N GLY A 132 19.02 25.78 -3.04
CA GLY A 132 18.22 26.91 -2.54
C GLY A 132 16.77 26.53 -2.26
N LYS A 133 15.98 27.54 -1.87
CA LYS A 133 14.54 27.44 -1.57
C LYS A 133 13.75 28.09 -2.71
N MET A 134 12.56 27.56 -3.00
CA MET A 134 11.59 28.19 -3.87
C MET A 134 10.47 28.79 -3.02
N ASP A 135 10.53 30.11 -2.84
CA ASP A 135 9.53 30.86 -2.10
C ASP A 135 8.24 31.05 -2.90
N ASP A 136 7.19 31.54 -2.25
CA ASP A 136 5.89 31.73 -2.87
C ASP A 136 5.89 32.86 -3.92
N ASN A 137 6.77 33.85 -3.78
CA ASN A 137 6.84 35.02 -4.67
C ASN A 137 7.47 34.69 -6.02
N LEU A 138 8.45 33.80 -6.05
CA LEU A 138 9.21 33.44 -7.25
C LEU A 138 8.75 32.12 -7.86
N MET A 139 7.89 31.36 -7.16
CA MET A 139 7.41 30.03 -7.56
C MET A 139 6.98 29.96 -9.02
N PHE A 140 6.05 30.83 -9.45
CA PHE A 140 5.50 30.79 -10.81
C PHE A 140 6.60 30.96 -11.85
N LYS A 141 7.46 31.96 -11.66
CA LYS A 141 8.54 32.29 -12.59
C LYS A 141 9.56 31.15 -12.65
N GLU A 142 10.05 30.69 -11.50
CA GLU A 142 11.07 29.64 -11.47
C GLU A 142 10.58 28.32 -12.05
N ILE A 143 9.31 27.96 -11.85
CA ILE A 143 8.75 26.74 -12.45
C ILE A 143 8.55 26.93 -13.95
N SER A 144 8.02 28.08 -14.39
CA SER A 144 7.87 28.37 -15.81
C SER A 144 9.21 28.30 -16.54
N ASP A 145 10.25 28.93 -15.98
CA ASP A 145 11.60 28.93 -16.55
C ASP A 145 12.22 27.52 -16.56
N ALA A 146 11.96 26.71 -15.54
CA ALA A 146 12.47 25.33 -15.47
C ALA A 146 11.76 24.39 -16.45
N LEU A 147 10.45 24.59 -16.67
CA LEU A 147 9.65 23.79 -17.58
C LEU A 147 9.81 24.20 -19.04
N ASP A 148 10.39 25.38 -19.31
CA ASP A 148 10.81 25.80 -20.66
C ASP A 148 12.08 25.05 -21.10
N CYS A 149 11.94 23.75 -21.24
CA CYS A 149 13.00 22.84 -21.65
C CYS A 149 12.46 21.79 -22.63
N PRO A 150 13.34 21.11 -23.39
CA PRO A 150 12.94 19.98 -24.23
C PRO A 150 12.15 18.94 -23.45
N ILE A 151 11.18 18.29 -24.11
CA ILE A 151 10.24 17.34 -23.49
C ILE A 151 10.96 16.25 -22.68
N ASP A 152 12.09 15.76 -23.18
CA ASP A 152 12.89 14.71 -22.54
C ASP A 152 13.51 15.13 -21.19
N LEU A 153 13.56 16.43 -20.90
CA LEU A 153 14.12 16.99 -19.67
C LEU A 153 13.06 17.43 -18.66
N ILE A 154 11.77 17.43 -19.04
CA ILE A 154 10.66 17.91 -18.19
C ILE A 154 10.63 17.16 -16.85
N ASP A 155 10.80 15.84 -16.84
CA ASP A 155 10.82 15.06 -15.60
C ASP A 155 11.95 15.48 -14.64
N ASN A 156 13.10 15.85 -15.20
CA ASN A 156 14.23 16.33 -14.41
C ASN A 156 13.98 17.75 -13.89
N ALA A 157 13.34 18.61 -14.69
CA ALA A 157 12.91 19.94 -14.30
C ALA A 157 11.86 19.88 -13.18
N VAL A 158 10.85 19.02 -13.29
CA VAL A 158 9.85 18.79 -12.24
C VAL A 158 10.52 18.33 -10.94
N LYS A 159 11.42 17.35 -11.02
CA LYS A 159 12.20 16.91 -9.84
C LYS A 159 13.01 18.04 -9.22
N TYR A 160 13.62 18.89 -10.05
CA TYR A 160 14.37 20.05 -9.58
C TYR A 160 13.48 21.04 -8.81
N CYS A 161 12.31 21.38 -9.37
CA CYS A 161 11.33 22.24 -8.72
C CYS A 161 10.84 21.63 -7.39
N CYS A 162 10.51 20.33 -7.37
CA CYS A 162 10.10 19.62 -6.16
C CYS A 162 11.19 19.65 -5.08
N CYS A 163 12.47 19.50 -5.43
CA CYS A 163 13.56 19.59 -4.45
C CYS A 163 13.69 21.01 -3.85
N LYS A 164 13.62 22.06 -4.68
CA LYS A 164 13.67 23.44 -4.17
C LYS A 164 12.45 23.78 -3.31
N ARG A 165 11.27 23.27 -3.70
CA ARG A 165 10.05 23.46 -2.89
C ARG A 165 10.14 22.72 -1.56
N ALA A 166 10.61 21.46 -1.56
CA ALA A 166 10.84 20.72 -0.32
C ALA A 166 11.80 21.44 0.64
N ASN A 167 12.83 22.13 0.13
CA ASN A 167 13.71 22.94 0.98
C ASN A 167 12.99 24.15 1.62
N TYR A 168 12.06 24.76 0.89
CA TYR A 168 11.22 25.83 1.42
C TYR A 168 10.26 25.30 2.47
N THR A 169 9.45 24.29 2.10
CA THR A 169 8.44 23.66 2.95
C THR A 169 9.09 23.16 4.23
N TYR A 170 10.09 22.26 4.17
CA TYR A 170 10.71 21.68 5.37
C TYR A 170 11.82 22.55 6.00
N ASN A 171 11.93 23.82 5.59
CA ASN A 171 12.91 24.79 6.08
C ASN A 171 14.39 24.32 6.00
N ILE A 172 14.71 23.39 5.11
CA ILE A 172 16.07 22.86 4.95
C ILE A 172 16.98 23.97 4.41
N ASN A 173 18.07 24.26 5.13
CA ASN A 173 19.05 25.27 4.76
C ASN A 173 20.37 24.65 4.28
N ALA A 174 21.33 25.50 3.89
CA ALA A 174 22.63 25.07 3.41
C ALA A 174 23.45 24.33 4.48
N ASP A 175 23.34 24.73 5.75
CA ASP A 175 24.07 24.09 6.85
C ASP A 175 23.54 22.67 7.10
N ASP A 176 22.23 22.49 7.09
CA ASP A 176 21.56 21.19 7.19
C ASP A 176 21.98 20.28 6.03
N TYR A 177 22.01 20.82 4.81
CA TYR A 177 22.49 20.12 3.62
C TYR A 177 23.94 19.63 3.77
N MET A 178 24.84 20.47 4.27
CA MET A 178 26.23 20.09 4.47
C MET A 178 26.40 19.04 5.58
N LYS A 179 25.68 19.19 6.70
CA LYS A 179 25.68 18.21 7.82
C LYS A 179 25.24 16.83 7.35
N VAL A 180 24.12 16.75 6.64
CA VAL A 180 23.57 15.48 6.14
C VAL A 180 24.50 14.85 5.11
N ARG A 181 25.14 15.64 4.25
CA ARG A 181 26.08 15.15 3.24
C ARG A 181 27.35 14.55 3.85
N GLN A 182 27.87 15.15 4.93
CA GLN A 182 29.06 14.68 5.65
C GLN A 182 28.83 13.35 6.37
N SER A 183 27.59 13.03 6.75
CA SER A 183 27.25 11.72 7.31
C SER A 183 27.55 10.61 6.29
N ARG A 184 28.26 9.55 6.69
CA ARG A 184 28.51 8.37 5.85
C ARG A 184 27.51 7.23 6.11
N ASN A 185 26.72 7.33 7.18
CA ASN A 185 25.80 6.27 7.58
C ASN A 185 24.43 6.46 6.89
N LYS A 186 24.06 5.47 6.05
CA LYS A 186 22.79 5.46 5.30
C LYS A 186 21.56 5.51 6.21
N THR A 187 21.57 4.76 7.31
CA THR A 187 20.46 4.72 8.27
C THR A 187 20.31 6.06 8.98
N ALA A 188 21.42 6.69 9.36
CA ALA A 188 21.41 8.02 9.96
C ALA A 188 20.84 9.08 9.00
N LYS A 189 21.16 9.01 7.69
CA LYS A 189 20.57 9.90 6.68
C LYS A 189 19.07 9.73 6.54
N MET A 190 18.59 8.49 6.47
CA MET A 190 17.16 8.20 6.36
C MET A 190 16.40 8.72 7.58
N ARG A 191 16.98 8.58 8.78
CA ARG A 191 16.43 9.16 10.01
C ARG A 191 16.33 10.68 9.92
N LEU A 192 17.38 11.36 9.45
CA LEU A 192 17.37 12.82 9.28
C LEU A 192 16.30 13.28 8.27
N TYR A 193 16.11 12.58 7.15
CA TYR A 193 15.04 12.91 6.19
C TYR A 193 13.65 12.82 6.83
N TYR A 194 13.43 11.76 7.62
CA TYR A 194 12.19 11.58 8.36
C TYR A 194 12.01 12.65 9.45
N GLU A 195 13.08 13.06 10.13
CA GLU A 195 13.02 14.14 11.13
C GLU A 195 12.61 15.47 10.49
N PHE A 196 13.15 15.84 9.32
CA PHE A 196 12.68 17.02 8.57
C PHE A 196 11.20 16.91 8.20
N PHE A 197 10.78 15.73 7.72
CA PHE A 197 9.40 15.47 7.32
C PHE A 197 8.41 15.64 8.50
N VAL A 198 8.77 15.15 9.69
CA VAL A 198 7.91 15.15 10.89
C VAL A 198 7.95 16.47 11.67
N GLN A 199 9.10 17.17 11.70
CA GLN A 199 9.23 18.42 12.45
C GLN A 199 8.31 19.53 11.93
N HIS A 200 7.92 19.47 10.66
CA HIS A 200 6.99 20.43 10.11
C HIS A 200 5.54 20.06 10.48
N LYS A 201 5.12 20.55 11.66
CA LYS A 201 3.85 20.28 12.37
C LYS A 201 2.55 20.58 11.60
N PHE A 202 2.60 21.05 10.36
CA PHE A 202 1.43 21.54 9.62
C PHE A 202 0.67 20.46 8.84
N PHE A 203 1.19 19.23 8.76
CA PHE A 203 0.78 18.31 7.69
C PHE A 203 0.18 16.97 8.12
N TYR A 204 0.07 16.63 9.41
CA TYR A 204 -0.31 15.26 9.84
C TYR A 204 -1.26 15.22 11.03
N ASN A 205 -2.07 14.15 11.09
CA ASN A 205 -2.71 13.70 12.32
C ASN A 205 -1.69 12.88 13.15
N GLU A 206 -1.42 13.30 14.39
CA GLU A 206 -0.32 12.85 15.27
C GLU A 206 -0.26 11.32 15.51
N SER A 207 -1.39 10.63 15.33
CA SER A 207 -1.57 9.24 15.74
C SER A 207 -0.76 8.21 14.94
N TYR A 208 -0.51 8.42 13.63
CA TYR A 208 0.14 7.40 12.78
C TYR A 208 1.68 7.51 12.74
N LEU A 209 2.25 8.71 12.98
CA LEU A 209 3.71 8.86 13.08
C LEU A 209 4.29 8.22 14.34
N ARG A 210 3.47 7.99 15.39
CA ARG A 210 3.84 7.13 16.51
C ARG A 210 4.12 5.69 16.04
N PHE A 211 3.35 5.16 15.10
CA PHE A 211 3.57 3.82 14.53
C PHE A 211 4.81 3.79 13.63
N MET A 212 5.02 4.80 12.79
CA MET A 212 6.24 4.90 11.98
C MET A 212 7.50 5.03 12.85
N ARG A 213 7.42 5.78 13.96
CA ARG A 213 8.52 5.88 14.94
C ARG A 213 8.87 4.54 15.59
N MET A 214 7.91 3.63 15.78
CA MET A 214 8.16 2.26 16.27
C MET A 214 8.78 1.36 15.20
N LEU A 215 8.45 1.55 13.92
CA LEU A 215 9.03 0.76 12.83
C LEU A 215 10.48 1.14 12.51
N PHE A 216 10.91 2.35 12.89
CA PHE A 216 12.25 2.88 12.64
C PHE A 216 13.09 3.10 13.92
N SER A 217 12.63 2.64 15.09
CA SER A 217 13.43 2.55 16.32
C SER A 217 14.11 1.20 16.46
#